data_AF-A0A416M6P0-F1
#
_entry.id   AF-A0A416M6P0-F1
#
_cell.length_a   1.000
_cell.length_b   1.000
_cell.length_c   1.000
_cell.angle_alpha   90.00
_cell.angle_beta   90.00
_cell.angle_gamma   90.00
#
_symmetry.space_group_name_H-M   'P 1'
#
loop_
_entity.id
_entity.type
_entity.pdbx_description
1 polymer ?
#
loop_
_entity_poly.entity_id
_entity_poly.type
_entity_poly.pdbx_seq_one_letter_code
_entity_poly.pdbx_strand_id
1 'polypeptide(L)'
;MSGVHKNSTISFRISDHERREIEARIKMSGMMKKTFFARCCIYGRICVVGKKETIYLLVQTLEHMQEDIHSLYDEIIEKGQIKEKESPIDGSIYSDIEELQHDYLAMIQAIIDMLDGAKYLWQK
;
A
#
# COMPACT_ATOMS: atom_id res chain seq x y z
N MET A 1 11.86 -35.99 -10.34
CA MET A 1 12.24 -34.74 -9.66
C MET A 1 11.09 -33.74 -9.77
N SER A 2 10.21 -33.70 -8.75
CA SER A 2 9.22 -32.64 -8.59
C SER A 2 9.93 -31.41 -8.03
N GLY A 3 10.25 -30.43 -8.88
CA GLY A 3 11.01 -29.25 -8.44
C GLY A 3 11.54 -28.37 -9.55
N VAL A 4 11.47 -28.80 -10.81
CA VAL A 4 11.82 -27.92 -11.95
C VAL A 4 10.60 -27.05 -12.24
N HIS A 5 10.66 -25.79 -11.81
CA HIS A 5 9.71 -24.78 -12.27
C HIS A 5 9.76 -24.70 -13.81
N LYS A 6 8.60 -24.76 -14.48
CA LYS A 6 8.52 -24.76 -15.95
C LYS A 6 9.12 -23.50 -16.59
N ASN A 7 9.11 -22.38 -15.86
CA ASN A 7 9.52 -21.07 -16.34
C ASN A 7 10.60 -20.47 -15.43
N SER A 8 11.41 -19.57 -15.98
CA SER A 8 12.46 -18.84 -15.26
C SER A 8 11.89 -17.90 -14.21
N THR A 9 12.58 -17.78 -13.07
CA THR A 9 12.31 -16.76 -12.04
C THR A 9 12.89 -15.41 -12.45
N ILE A 10 12.11 -14.34 -12.27
CA ILE A 10 12.56 -12.95 -12.42
C ILE A 10 12.75 -12.38 -11.01
N SER A 11 13.90 -11.77 -10.75
CA SER A 11 14.20 -11.09 -9.48
C SER A 11 14.43 -9.60 -9.71
N PHE A 12 13.95 -8.78 -8.77
CA PHE A 12 14.12 -7.33 -8.78
C PHE A 12 15.03 -6.93 -7.62
N ARG A 13 15.87 -5.92 -7.84
CA ARG A 13 16.67 -5.28 -6.78
C ARG A 13 16.03 -3.94 -6.48
N ILE A 14 15.46 -3.82 -5.29
CA ILE A 14 14.73 -2.64 -4.85
C ILE A 14 15.17 -2.28 -3.44
N SER A 15 15.16 -0.98 -3.14
CA SER A 15 15.34 -0.43 -1.80
C SER A 15 14.18 -0.81 -0.88
N ASP A 16 14.34 -0.52 0.41
CA ASP A 16 13.31 -0.82 1.41
C ASP A 16 12.08 0.07 1.24
N HIS A 17 12.27 1.36 0.91
CA HIS A 17 11.19 2.28 0.57
C HIS A 17 10.38 1.82 -0.65
N GLU A 18 11.06 1.46 -1.75
CA GLU A 18 10.39 0.93 -2.95
C GLU A 18 9.66 -0.39 -2.65
N ARG A 19 10.20 -1.22 -1.76
CA ARG A 19 9.52 -2.44 -1.32
C ARG A 19 8.22 -2.11 -0.59
N ARG A 20 8.24 -1.19 0.37
CA ARG A 20 7.03 -0.78 1.12
C ARG A 20 6.00 -0.14 0.20
N GLU A 21 6.42 0.66 -0.77
CA GLU A 21 5.53 1.19 -1.81
C GLU A 21 4.84 0.09 -2.64
N ILE A 22 5.56 -0.99 -2.97
CA ILE A 22 4.99 -2.14 -3.67
C ILE A 22 4.02 -2.90 -2.75
N GLU A 23 4.37 -3.10 -1.48
CA GLU A 23 3.48 -3.74 -0.50
C GLU A 23 2.19 -2.94 -0.28
N ALA A 24 2.26 -1.61 -0.20
CA ALA A 24 1.10 -0.74 -0.12
C ALA A 24 0.14 -0.97 -1.30
N ARG A 25 0.69 -1.00 -2.53
CA ARG A 25 -0.11 -1.28 -3.75
C ARG A 25 -0.70 -2.68 -3.75
N ILE A 26 0.06 -3.69 -3.31
CA ILE A 26 -0.46 -5.06 -3.17
C ILE A 26 -1.62 -5.08 -2.17
N LYS A 27 -1.45 -4.47 -0.99
CA LYS A 27 -2.46 -4.38 0.08
C LYS A 27 -3.76 -3.75 -0.43
N MET A 28 -3.65 -2.63 -1.14
CA MET A 28 -4.81 -1.90 -1.67
C MET A 28 -5.45 -2.56 -2.91
N SER A 29 -4.69 -3.34 -3.70
CA SER A 29 -5.18 -3.97 -4.93
C SER A 29 -6.27 -5.02 -4.75
N GLY A 30 -6.42 -5.56 -3.54
CA GLY A 30 -7.28 -6.71 -3.27
C GLY A 30 -6.82 -7.99 -3.98
N MET A 31 -5.56 -8.05 -4.44
CA MET A 31 -4.97 -9.22 -5.10
C MET A 31 -3.93 -9.89 -4.21
N MET A 32 -3.78 -11.21 -4.36
CA MET A 32 -2.60 -11.90 -3.83
C MET A 32 -1.34 -11.37 -4.51
N LYS A 33 -0.25 -11.19 -3.75
CA LYS A 33 1.07 -10.71 -4.21
C LYS A 33 1.53 -11.33 -5.54
N LYS A 34 1.49 -12.68 -5.65
CA LYS A 34 1.86 -13.39 -6.90
C LYS A 34 1.02 -12.96 -8.11
N THR A 35 -0.27 -12.76 -7.91
CA THR A 35 -1.22 -12.39 -8.96
C THR A 35 -1.04 -10.92 -9.35
N PHE A 36 -0.81 -10.06 -8.35
CA PHE A 36 -0.52 -8.65 -8.55
C PHE A 36 0.69 -8.46 -9.46
N PHE A 37 1.85 -9.05 -9.09
CA PHE A 37 3.06 -8.97 -9.92
C PHE A 37 2.84 -9.48 -11.34
N ALA A 38 2.27 -10.69 -11.50
CA ALA A 38 2.05 -11.26 -12.81
C ALA A 38 1.18 -10.37 -13.70
N ARG A 39 0.06 -9.84 -13.16
CA ARG A 39 -0.84 -8.98 -13.94
C ARG A 39 -0.21 -7.63 -14.27
N CYS A 40 0.44 -6.98 -13.29
CA CYS A 40 1.09 -5.70 -13.52
C CYS A 40 2.20 -5.81 -14.57
N CYS A 41 2.99 -6.88 -14.55
CA CYS A 41 4.01 -7.14 -15.56
C CYS A 41 3.42 -7.41 -16.95
N ILE A 42 2.33 -8.19 -17.06
CA ILE A 42 1.70 -8.52 -18.34
C ILE A 42 1.09 -7.27 -18.99
N TYR A 43 0.40 -6.43 -18.21
CA TYR A 43 -0.35 -5.30 -18.73
C TYR A 43 0.41 -3.98 -18.72
N GLY A 44 1.61 -3.93 -18.13
CA GLY A 44 2.42 -2.71 -18.05
C GLY A 44 1.76 -1.58 -17.25
N ARG A 45 0.84 -1.92 -16.33
CA ARG A 45 0.10 -0.96 -15.50
C ARG A 45 -0.29 -1.57 -14.16
N ILE A 46 -0.55 -0.73 -13.16
CA ILE A 46 -1.08 -1.19 -11.87
C ILE A 46 -2.46 -1.83 -12.10
N CYS A 47 -2.58 -3.09 -11.70
CA CYS A 47 -3.80 -3.87 -11.88
C CYS A 47 -4.56 -3.97 -10.56
N VAL A 48 -5.87 -3.74 -10.63
CA VAL A 48 -6.72 -3.60 -9.44
C VAL A 48 -7.98 -4.45 -9.59
N VAL A 49 -8.53 -4.95 -8.48
CA VAL A 49 -9.83 -5.61 -8.48
C VAL A 49 -10.88 -4.61 -8.04
N GLY A 50 -11.63 -4.08 -9.01
CA GLY A 50 -12.73 -3.17 -8.75
C GLY A 50 -13.96 -3.93 -8.22
N LYS A 51 -13.97 -4.21 -6.92
CA LYS A 51 -15.13 -4.74 -6.21
C LYS A 51 -15.64 -3.72 -5.19
N LYS A 52 -16.94 -3.77 -4.89
CA LYS A 52 -17.54 -2.86 -3.92
C LYS A 52 -16.89 -2.99 -2.54
N GLU A 53 -16.59 -4.22 -2.13
CA GLU A 53 -15.90 -4.54 -0.87
C GLU A 53 -14.50 -3.92 -0.83
N THR A 54 -13.77 -3.95 -1.95
CA THR A 54 -12.44 -3.34 -2.05
C THR A 54 -12.52 -1.83 -1.90
N ILE A 55 -13.50 -1.17 -2.54
CA ILE A 55 -13.68 0.29 -2.42
C ILE A 55 -14.01 0.69 -0.99
N TYR A 56 -14.90 -0.04 -0.31
CA TYR A 56 -15.22 0.24 1.10
C TYR A 56 -14.00 0.11 2.01
N LEU A 57 -13.15 -0.89 1.78
CA LEU A 57 -11.90 -1.04 2.52
C LEU A 57 -10.97 0.17 2.32
N LEU A 58 -10.90 0.73 1.10
CA LEU A 58 -10.09 1.93 0.84
C LEU A 58 -10.60 3.14 1.65
N VAL A 59 -11.92 3.34 1.70
CA VAL A 59 -12.53 4.44 2.47
C VAL A 59 -12.24 4.30 3.96
N GLN A 60 -12.48 3.11 4.53
CA GLN A 60 -12.18 2.84 5.94
C GLN A 60 -10.69 3.02 6.26
N THR A 61 -9.81 2.61 5.36
CA THR A 61 -8.36 2.79 5.51
C THR A 61 -7.99 4.28 5.53
N LEU A 62 -8.58 5.08 4.64
CA LEU A 62 -8.37 6.54 4.62
C LEU A 62 -8.88 7.22 5.89
N GLU A 63 -10.08 6.87 6.36
CA GLU A 63 -10.64 7.43 7.58
C GLU A 63 -9.73 7.13 8.79
N HIS A 64 -9.29 5.88 8.92
CA HIS A 64 -8.37 5.49 9.99
C HIS A 64 -7.02 6.20 9.88
N MET A 65 -6.45 6.31 8.68
CA MET A 65 -5.21 7.05 8.47
C MET A 65 -5.36 8.53 8.80
N GLN A 66 -6.51 9.13 8.53
CA GLN A 66 -6.79 10.52 8.87
C GLN A 66 -6.84 10.73 10.38
N GLU A 67 -7.56 9.88 11.11
CA GLU A 67 -7.61 9.90 12.58
C GLU A 67 -6.21 9.73 13.18
N ASP A 68 -5.44 8.81 12.64
CA ASP A 68 -4.07 8.55 13.06
C ASP A 68 -3.15 9.76 12.84
N ILE A 69 -3.22 10.41 11.68
CA ILE A 69 -2.42 11.60 11.36
C ILE A 69 -2.78 12.75 12.31
N HIS A 70 -4.06 12.93 12.64
CA HIS A 70 -4.47 13.95 13.62
C HIS A 70 -3.91 13.67 15.01
N SER A 71 -3.96 12.41 15.45
CA SER A 71 -3.36 12.00 16.72
C SER A 71 -1.85 12.24 16.74
N LEU A 72 -1.13 11.91 15.65
CA LEU A 72 0.29 12.19 15.53
C LEU A 72 0.59 13.70 15.58
N TYR A 73 -0.23 14.52 14.90
CA TYR A 73 -0.09 15.97 14.94
C TYR A 73 -0.21 16.53 16.36
N ASP A 74 -1.22 16.10 17.12
CA ASP A 74 -1.41 16.54 18.50
C ASP A 74 -0.23 16.11 19.39
N GLU A 75 0.28 14.89 19.23
CA GLU A 75 1.45 14.42 19.99
C GLU A 75 2.72 15.22 19.69
N ILE A 76 2.94 15.58 18.43
CA ILE A 76 4.09 16.42 18.02
C ILE A 76 3.97 17.82 18.63
N ILE A 77 2.78 18.43 18.59
CA ILE A 77 2.56 19.77 19.13
C ILE A 77 2.69 19.79 20.66
N GLU A 78 2.16 18.78 21.35
CA GLU A 78 2.17 18.72 22.81
C GLU A 78 3.53 18.30 23.40
N LYS A 79 4.23 17.35 22.75
CA LYS A 79 5.39 16.66 23.34
C LYS A 79 6.68 16.83 22.54
N GLY A 80 6.61 17.35 21.31
CA GLY A 80 7.77 17.48 20.42
C GLY A 80 8.31 16.15 19.88
N GLN A 81 7.62 15.03 20.13
CA GLN A 81 8.00 13.70 19.69
C GLN A 81 6.73 12.86 19.48
N ILE A 82 6.81 11.87 18.59
CA ILE A 82 5.75 10.89 18.40
C ILE A 82 5.96 9.69 19.33
N LYS A 83 4.88 9.03 19.74
CA LYS A 83 5.00 7.69 20.33
C LYS A 83 5.26 6.65 19.24
N GLU A 84 5.66 5.47 19.68
CA GLU A 84 5.67 4.26 18.87
C GLU A 84 4.31 4.06 18.18
N LYS A 85 4.32 4.08 16.84
CA LYS A 85 3.13 3.96 16.00
C LYS A 85 3.32 2.87 14.96
N GLU A 86 2.26 2.11 14.72
CA GLU A 86 2.26 1.06 13.70
C GLU A 86 2.15 1.66 12.29
N SER A 87 2.93 1.10 11.37
CA SER A 87 2.88 1.44 9.95
C SER A 87 1.54 1.03 9.33
N PRO A 88 0.93 1.91 8.52
CA PRO A 88 -0.28 1.57 7.77
C PRO A 88 -0.01 0.53 6.66
N ILE A 89 1.26 0.21 6.34
CA ILE A 89 1.63 -0.75 5.31
C ILE A 89 1.78 -2.15 5.92
N ASP A 90 2.78 -2.34 6.77
CA ASP A 90 3.23 -3.67 7.22
C ASP A 90 3.09 -3.91 8.74
N GLY A 91 2.58 -2.92 9.48
CA GLY A 91 2.41 -3.01 10.94
C GLY A 91 3.71 -2.90 11.74
N SER A 92 4.84 -2.58 11.09
CA SER A 92 6.09 -2.27 11.79
C SER A 92 5.91 -1.06 12.69
N ILE A 93 6.57 -1.06 13.85
CA ILE A 93 6.45 0.02 14.82
C ILE A 93 7.59 1.02 14.59
N TYR A 94 7.22 2.29 14.42
CA TYR A 94 8.14 3.40 14.21
C TYR A 94 7.99 4.45 15.30
N SER A 95 9.12 4.94 15.80
CA SER A 95 9.22 6.16 16.61
C SER A 95 9.83 7.33 15.83
N ASP A 96 10.27 7.07 14.59
CA ASP A 96 10.74 8.07 13.64
C ASP A 96 9.58 8.51 12.73
N ILE A 97 9.41 9.83 12.63
CA ILE A 97 8.37 10.44 11.81
C ILE A 97 8.67 10.31 10.32
N GLU A 98 9.93 10.23 9.91
CA GLU A 98 10.30 10.14 8.49
C GLU A 98 9.85 8.81 7.88
N GLU A 99 10.01 7.71 8.62
CA GLU A 99 9.55 6.39 8.20
C GLU A 99 8.02 6.32 8.10
N LEU A 100 7.31 6.86 9.09
CA LEU A 100 5.85 6.95 9.06
C LEU A 100 5.37 7.84 7.93
N GLN A 101 6.00 8.99 7.72
CA GLN A 101 5.65 9.90 6.63
C GLN A 101 5.75 9.19 5.28
N HIS A 102 6.82 8.44 5.05
CA HIS A 102 6.97 7.63 3.84
C HIS A 102 5.82 6.63 3.69
N ASP A 103 5.49 5.91 4.76
CA ASP A 103 4.48 4.87 4.71
C ASP A 103 3.06 5.43 4.51
N TYR A 104 2.72 6.55 5.15
CA TYR A 104 1.45 7.24 4.92
C TYR A 104 1.35 7.76 3.48
N LEU A 105 2.42 8.36 2.94
CA LEU A 105 2.43 8.83 1.54
C LEU A 105 2.30 7.68 0.54
N ALA A 106 3.03 6.58 0.76
CA ALA A 106 2.96 5.40 -0.07
C ALA A 106 1.57 4.75 -0.06
N MET A 107 0.90 4.73 1.09
CA MET A 107 -0.49 4.26 1.21
C MET A 107 -1.48 5.17 0.48
N ILE A 108 -1.39 6.49 0.67
CA ILE A 108 -2.26 7.44 -0.05
C ILE A 108 -2.08 7.29 -1.56
N GLN A 109 -0.83 7.20 -2.04
CA GLN A 109 -0.54 6.98 -3.45
C GLN A 109 -1.10 5.65 -3.94
N ALA A 110 -0.98 4.57 -3.16
CA ALA A 110 -1.57 3.28 -3.50
C ALA A 110 -3.10 3.36 -3.63
N ILE A 111 -3.77 4.10 -2.74
CA ILE A 111 -5.22 4.31 -2.79
C ILE A 111 -5.61 5.11 -4.04
N ILE A 112 -4.88 6.16 -4.39
CA ILE A 112 -5.09 6.93 -5.63
C ILE A 112 -4.92 6.01 -6.85
N ASP A 113 -3.84 5.23 -6.91
CA ASP A 113 -3.58 4.27 -7.99
C ASP A 113 -4.72 3.24 -8.11
N MET A 114 -5.29 2.82 -6.96
CA MET A 114 -6.43 1.90 -6.95
C MET A 114 -7.70 2.53 -7.49
N LEU A 115 -8.03 3.73 -7.05
CA LEU A 115 -9.20 4.47 -7.53
C LEU A 115 -9.06 4.76 -9.04
N ASP A 116 -7.88 5.15 -9.49
CA ASP A 116 -7.60 5.39 -10.90
C ASP A 116 -7.71 4.11 -11.74
N GLY A 117 -7.17 3.00 -11.25
CA GLY A 117 -7.29 1.69 -11.90
C GLY A 117 -8.73 1.18 -11.96
N ALA A 118 -9.57 1.57 -10.98
CA ALA A 118 -10.97 1.17 -10.87
C ALA A 118 -11.95 2.16 -11.53
N LYS A 119 -11.47 3.23 -12.17
CA LYS A 119 -12.30 4.27 -12.82
C LYS A 119 -13.39 3.73 -13.74
N TYR A 120 -13.15 2.60 -14.40
CA TYR A 120 -14.12 1.93 -15.27
C TYR A 120 -15.42 1.50 -14.57
N LEU A 121 -15.46 1.47 -13.23
CA LEU A 121 -16.67 1.18 -12.47
C LEU A 121 -17.66 2.35 -12.44
N TRP A 122 -17.21 3.59 -12.67
CA TRP A 122 -18.05 4.79 -12.62
C TRP A 122 -17.90 5.71 -13.83
N GLN A 123 -16.86 5.56 -14.64
CA GLN A 123 -16.76 6.19 -15.95
C GLN A 123 -17.53 5.34 -16.96
N LYS A 124 -18.73 5.81 -17.32
CA LYS A 124 -19.53 5.28 -18.44
C LYS A 124 -19.05 5.86 -19.76
#